data_AF-A0A060C747-F1
#
_entry.id   AF-A0A060C747-F1
#
_cell.length_a   1.000
_cell.length_b   1.000
_cell.length_c   1.000
_cell.angle_alpha   90.00
_cell.angle_beta   90.00
_cell.angle_gamma   90.00
#
_symmetry.space_group_name_H-M   'P 1'
#
loop_
_entity.id
_entity.type
_entity.pdbx_description
1 polymer ?
#
loop_
_entity_poly.entity_id
_entity_poly.type
_entity_poly.pdbx_seq_one_letter_code
_entity_poly.pdbx_strand_id
1 'polypeptide(L)' 'DDKTVYYFVGIDNARFKRPSGPGDQLVLESEIERHKAGIYRFRARATVEDDLVAEASLMCTVRRIED' A
#
# COMPACT_ATOMS: atom_id res chain seq x y z
N ASP A 1 11.85 -5.52 -12.16
CA ASP A 1 11.71 -6.48 -13.26
C ASP A 1 10.25 -6.43 -13.69
N ASP A 2 10.03 -6.15 -14.96
CA ASP A 2 8.69 -5.93 -15.54
C ASP A 2 7.84 -7.21 -15.54
N LYS A 3 8.47 -8.37 -15.28
CA LYS A 3 7.79 -9.66 -15.11
C LYS A 3 7.47 -10.01 -13.66
N THR A 4 7.60 -9.06 -12.73
CA THR A 4 7.35 -9.28 -11.30
C THR A 4 6.12 -8.52 -10.83
N VAL A 5 5.14 -9.23 -10.29
CA VAL A 5 3.86 -8.68 -9.81
C VAL A 5 3.71 -8.90 -8.31
N TYR A 6 3.25 -7.87 -7.62
CA TYR A 6 2.85 -7.94 -6.22
C TYR A 6 1.37 -8.32 -6.13
N TYR A 7 1.09 -9.51 -5.60
CA TYR A 7 -0.26 -9.95 -5.28
C TYR A 7 -0.61 -9.50 -3.88
N PHE A 8 -1.61 -8.64 -3.75
CA PHE A 8 -2.15 -8.23 -2.46
C PHE A 8 -2.85 -9.42 -1.78
N VAL A 9 -2.39 -9.78 -0.59
CA VAL A 9 -2.86 -10.97 0.14
C VAL A 9 -3.50 -10.64 1.48
N GLY A 10 -3.40 -9.39 1.94
CA GLY A 10 -4.06 -8.98 3.17
C GLY A 10 -3.72 -7.56 3.59
N ILE A 11 -4.48 -7.08 4.57
CA ILE A 11 -4.36 -5.74 5.14
C ILE A 11 -4.61 -5.79 6.63
N ASP A 12 -3.78 -5.07 7.38
CA ASP A 12 -3.96 -4.84 8.81
C ASP A 12 -4.03 -3.35 9.08
N ASN A 13 -4.64 -2.99 10.22
CA ASN A 13 -4.64 -1.63 10.75
C ASN A 13 -5.12 -0.56 9.76
N ALA A 14 -5.99 -0.92 8.81
CA ALA A 14 -6.61 0.05 7.93
C ALA A 14 -7.40 1.08 8.74
N ARG A 15 -7.11 2.36 8.52
CA ARG A 15 -7.82 3.48 9.14
C ARG A 15 -8.11 4.51 8.07
N PHE A 16 -9.36 4.94 8.02
CA PHE A 16 -9.85 6.03 7.17
C PHE A 16 -10.20 7.19 8.08
N LYS A 17 -9.43 8.26 8.01
CA LYS A 17 -9.51 9.38 8.97
C LYS A 17 -10.53 10.43 8.53
N ARG A 18 -10.61 10.67 7.21
CA ARG A 18 -11.63 11.52 6.59
C ARG A 18 -11.94 11.04 5.18
N PRO A 19 -13.15 11.30 4.64
CA PRO A 19 -13.42 11.08 3.23
C PRO A 19 -12.58 12.01 2.34
N SER A 20 -12.20 11.54 1.16
CA SER A 20 -11.65 12.37 0.08
C SER A 20 -12.69 12.60 -1.00
N GLY A 21 -12.69 13.80 -1.57
CA GLY A 21 -13.66 14.25 -2.57
C GLY A 21 -13.05 14.59 -3.93
N PRO A 22 -13.87 14.89 -4.96
CA PRO A 22 -13.37 15.42 -6.22
C PRO A 22 -12.52 16.68 -5.98
N GLY A 23 -11.35 16.74 -6.60
CA GLY A 23 -10.39 17.82 -6.41
C GLY A 23 -9.26 17.49 -5.43
N ASP A 24 -9.46 16.53 -4.52
CA ASP A 24 -8.39 16.06 -3.64
C ASP A 24 -7.31 15.33 -4.46
N GLN A 25 -6.06 15.76 -4.31
CA GLN A 25 -4.92 14.98 -4.78
C GLN A 25 -4.47 14.03 -3.67
N LEU A 26 -4.74 12.73 -3.87
CA LEU A 26 -4.19 11.69 -2.99
C LEU A 26 -2.71 11.47 -3.29
N VAL A 27 -1.87 11.77 -2.31
CA VAL A 27 -0.45 11.38 -2.32
C VAL A 27 -0.33 10.05 -1.58
N LEU A 28 0.10 9.01 -2.30
CA LEU A 28 0.27 7.67 -1.75
C LEU A 28 1.74 7.41 -1.49
N GLU A 29 2.06 7.11 -0.23
CA GLU A 29 3.41 6.80 0.22
C GLU A 29 3.45 5.40 0.81
N SER A 30 4.53 4.67 0.57
CA SER A 30 4.70 3.31 1.07
C SER A 30 6.16 3.04 1.39
N GLU A 31 6.41 2.46 2.56
CA GLU A 31 7.72 2.00 3.00
C GLU A 31 7.70 0.48 3.26
N ILE A 32 8.79 -0.21 2.90
CA ILE A 32 8.94 -1.64 3.24
C ILE A 32 9.18 -1.73 4.74
N GLU A 33 8.21 -2.29 5.45
CA GLU A 33 8.30 -2.54 6.89
C GLU A 33 9.04 -3.86 7.17
N ARG A 34 8.73 -4.90 6.37
CA ARG A 34 9.32 -6.24 6.53
C ARG A 34 9.25 -7.05 5.24
N HIS A 35 10.25 -7.89 5.02
CA HIS A 35 10.18 -8.98 4.05
C HIS A 35 10.58 -10.30 4.75
N LYS A 36 9.69 -11.31 4.74
CA LYS A 36 9.98 -12.64 5.30
C LYS A 36 9.13 -13.71 4.62
N ALA A 37 9.73 -14.85 4.32
CA ALA A 37 9.06 -16.04 3.77
C ALA A 37 8.19 -15.74 2.53
N GLY A 38 8.69 -14.88 1.62
CA GLY A 38 7.98 -14.49 0.40
C GLY A 38 6.83 -13.50 0.61
N ILE A 39 6.59 -13.05 1.85
CA ILE A 39 5.61 -12.01 2.19
C ILE A 39 6.35 -10.70 2.42
N TYR A 40 5.94 -9.68 1.68
CA TYR A 40 6.30 -8.29 1.89
C TYR A 40 5.20 -7.63 2.71
N ARG A 41 5.59 -6.91 3.76
CA ARG A 41 4.72 -6.00 4.50
C ARG A 41 5.17 -4.58 4.22
N PHE A 42 4.22 -3.75 3.84
CA PHE A 42 4.41 -2.33 3.59
C PHE A 42 3.61 -1.53 4.59
N ARG A 43 4.20 -0.47 5.13
CA ARG A 43 3.43 0.56 5.81
C ARG A 43 3.06 1.62 4.76
N ALA A 44 1.77 1.81 4.55
CA ALA A 44 1.24 2.74 3.55
C ALA A 44 0.49 3.89 4.21
N ARG A 45 0.64 5.07 3.65
CA ARG A 45 -0.08 6.29 4.03
C ARG A 45 -0.64 6.96 2.78
N ALA A 46 -1.79 7.61 2.96
CA ALA A 46 -2.39 8.47 1.98
C ALA A 46 -2.61 9.85 2.60
N THR A 47 -2.12 10.90 1.95
CA THR A 47 -2.31 12.29 2.37
C THR A 47 -3.01 13.10 1.29
N VAL A 48 -3.62 14.21 1.69
CA VAL A 48 -4.16 15.26 0.81
C VAL A 48 -3.76 16.59 1.45
N GLU A 49 -3.00 17.42 0.74
CA GLU A 49 -2.45 18.68 1.30
C GLU A 49 -1.73 18.44 2.66
N ASP A 50 -0.93 17.36 2.73
CA ASP A 50 -0.20 16.89 3.93
C ASP A 50 -1.06 16.30 5.06
N ASP A 51 -2.39 16.41 5.00
CA ASP A 51 -3.28 15.78 5.97
C ASP A 51 -3.39 14.27 5.72
N LEU A 52 -3.11 13.47 6.74
CA LEU A 52 -3.27 12.02 6.69
C LEU A 52 -4.75 11.63 6.58
N VAL A 53 -5.16 11.14 5.40
CA VAL A 53 -6.55 10.73 5.13
C VAL A 53 -6.76 9.23 5.30
N ALA A 54 -5.75 8.41 5.06
CA ALA A 54 -5.79 6.97 5.32
C ALA A 54 -4.40 6.39 5.63
N GLU A 55 -4.37 5.30 6.37
CA GLU A 55 -3.16 4.51 6.61
C GLU A 55 -3.49 3.02 6.73
N ALA A 56 -2.54 2.16 6.38
CA ALA A 56 -2.67 0.71 6.51
C ALA A 56 -1.31 0.01 6.49
N SER A 57 -1.27 -1.23 7.02
CA SER A 57 -0.20 -2.17 6.73
C SER A 57 -0.66 -3.14 5.64
N LEU A 58 -0.04 -3.08 4.46
CA LEU A 58 -0.37 -3.92 3.31
C LEU A 58 0.54 -5.14 3.27
N MET A 59 0.00 -6.32 2.97
CA MET A 59 0.76 -7.54 2.76
C MET A 59 0.66 -7.99 1.31
N CYS A 60 1.81 -8.30 0.71
CA CYS A 60 1.90 -8.78 -0.66
C CYS A 60 2.77 -10.03 -0.76
N THR A 61 2.43 -10.92 -1.70
CA THR A 61 3.37 -11.93 -2.20
C THR A 61 3.91 -11.49 -3.55
N VAL A 62 5.16 -11.85 -3.84
CA VAL A 62 5.76 -11.55 -5.14
C VAL A 62 5.67 -12.79 -6.02
N ARG A 63 5.15 -12.63 -7.23
CA ARG A 63 5.20 -13.68 -8.25
C ARG A 63 5.79 -13.16 -9.55
N ARG A 64 6.51 -14.07 -10.22
CA ARG A 64 6.92 -13.87 -11.61
C ARG A 64 5.75 -14.27 -12.50
N ILE A 65 5.35 -13.39 -13.40
CA ILE A 65 4.39 -13.72 -14.46
C ILE A 65 5.16 -14.24 -15.68
N GLU A 66 4.67 -15.33 -16.25
CA GLU A 66 5.09 -15.84 -17.56
C GLU A 66 4.14 -15.29 -18.62
N ASP A 67 4.60 -15.20 -19.87
CA ASP A 67 3.81 -14.66 -20.98
C ASP A 67 2.60 -15.55 -21.32
#